data_AF-A0AAV0XSM2-F1
#
_entry.id   AF-A0AAV0XSM2-F1
#
_cell.length_a   1.000
_cell.length_b   1.000
_cell.length_c   1.000
_cell.angle_alpha   90.00
_cell.angle_beta   90.00
_cell.angle_gamma   90.00
#
_symmetry.space_group_name_H-M   'P 1'
#
loop_
_entity.id
_entity.type
_entity.pdbx_description
1 polymer ?
#
loop_
_entity_poly.entity_id
_entity_poly.type
_entity_poly.pdbx_seq_one_letter_code
_entity_poly.pdbx_strand_id
1 'polypeptide(L)'
;MPNEQDSSQVVTQALGVGNSRFCIGQMSELRLKDDDFNAWVERFELYVNLNEINKHKKKLMFLTLLGNDGYSLVRDLCTPKKPLDLSYDDLKQSLSDYINPKPNLITERYKFKERKQAADETIIQFSTALKKMSEFCEFCYQFE
;
A
#
# COMPACT_ATOMS: atom_id res chain seq x y z
N MET A 1 61.77 5.04 36.78
CA MET A 1 61.39 5.31 35.38
C MET A 1 62.29 4.46 34.51
N PRO A 2 61.79 3.60 33.59
CA PRO A 2 60.55 3.72 32.80
C PRO A 2 59.58 2.54 32.99
N ASN A 3 58.31 2.53 32.55
CA ASN A 3 57.31 3.56 32.26
C ASN A 3 55.96 2.80 32.19
N GLU A 4 54.92 3.32 32.85
CA GLU A 4 53.57 2.73 33.05
C GLU A 4 52.66 2.80 31.80
N GLN A 5 53.17 2.46 30.62
CA GLN A 5 52.40 2.59 29.38
C GLN A 5 52.64 1.43 28.41
N ASP A 6 52.26 0.20 28.78
CA ASP A 6 51.93 -0.81 27.76
C ASP A 6 51.13 -2.02 28.30
N SER A 7 49.95 -1.79 28.88
CA SER A 7 49.06 -2.90 29.30
C SER A 7 47.59 -2.70 28.96
N SER A 8 47.27 -1.68 28.14
CA SER A 8 45.89 -1.40 27.75
C SER A 8 45.48 -2.00 26.39
N GLN A 9 46.29 -2.87 25.78
CA GLN A 9 45.97 -3.47 24.48
C GLN A 9 46.01 -5.00 24.48
N VAL A 10 45.28 -5.68 25.38
CA VAL A 10 44.89 -7.07 25.11
C VAL A 10 43.50 -7.37 25.69
N VAL A 11 42.57 -7.66 24.77
CA VAL A 11 41.26 -8.33 24.93
C VAL A 11 40.15 -7.62 25.74
N THR A 12 39.39 -6.77 25.05
CA THR A 12 37.94 -6.70 25.27
C THR A 12 37.27 -6.92 23.92
N GLN A 13 36.92 -8.18 23.65
CA GLN A 13 36.26 -8.62 22.44
C GLN A 13 34.76 -8.86 22.74
N ALA A 14 33.94 -8.35 21.83
CA ALA A 14 32.52 -8.65 21.62
C ALA A 14 31.50 -8.09 22.63
N LEU A 15 31.32 -6.76 22.62
CA LEU A 15 29.97 -6.21 22.62
C LEU A 15 29.59 -5.95 21.16
N GLY A 16 28.72 -6.80 20.62
CA GLY A 16 28.16 -6.62 19.29
C GLY A 16 27.47 -5.27 19.21
N VAL A 17 28.11 -4.32 18.51
CA VAL A 17 27.48 -3.07 18.10
C VAL A 17 26.34 -3.46 17.16
N GLY A 18 25.14 -3.58 17.72
CA GLY A 18 23.91 -3.63 16.94
C GLY A 18 23.90 -2.40 16.07
N ASN A 19 24.21 -2.58 14.79
CA ASN A 19 24.27 -1.51 13.81
C ASN A 19 22.86 -0.94 13.66
N SER A 20 22.53 0.06 14.48
CA SER A 20 21.33 0.86 14.36
C SER A 20 21.45 1.62 13.05
N ARG A 21 21.03 1.00 11.95
CA ARG A 21 20.83 1.69 10.68
C ARG A 21 19.77 2.76 10.95
N PHE A 22 20.21 4.00 11.05
CA PHE A 22 19.32 5.15 11.08
C PHE A 22 18.54 5.16 9.77
N CYS A 23 17.21 5.08 9.84
CA CYS A 23 16.39 5.23 8.64
C CYS A 23 16.43 6.69 8.21
N ILE A 24 16.72 6.92 6.93
CA ILE A 24 16.72 8.23 6.31
C ILE A 24 15.26 8.64 6.08
N GLY A 25 14.87 9.76 6.70
CA GLY A 25 13.54 10.33 6.60
C GLY A 25 12.53 9.77 7.60
N GLN A 26 11.29 10.25 7.49
CA GLN A 26 10.13 9.76 8.23
C GLN A 26 8.99 9.54 7.25
N MET A 27 8.24 8.47 7.44
CA MET A 27 7.03 8.19 6.67
C MET A 27 5.82 8.30 7.59
N SER A 28 4.78 8.99 7.11
CA SER A 28 3.50 9.09 7.81
C SER A 28 2.69 7.80 7.71
N GLU A 29 1.93 7.50 8.76
CA GLU A 29 0.94 6.42 8.72
C GLU A 29 -0.13 6.66 7.63
N LEU A 30 -0.77 5.57 7.18
CA LEU A 30 -1.91 5.61 6.27
C LEU A 30 -3.15 6.08 7.00
N ARG A 31 -3.81 7.11 6.48
CA ARG A 31 -5.16 7.51 6.91
C ARG A 31 -6.16 7.02 5.89
N LEU A 32 -6.80 5.88 6.15
CA LEU A 32 -7.70 5.20 5.21
C LEU A 32 -8.79 6.10 4.59
N LYS A 33 -9.24 7.14 5.30
CA LYS A 33 -10.32 8.04 4.85
C LYS A 33 -9.83 9.22 4.01
N ASP A 34 -8.59 9.66 4.24
CA ASP A 34 -8.08 10.92 3.72
C ASP A 34 -7.00 10.72 2.65
N ASP A 35 -6.30 9.58 2.69
CA ASP A 35 -5.18 9.30 1.80
C ASP A 35 -5.61 8.39 0.64
N ASP A 36 -5.06 8.66 -0.56
CA ASP A 36 -5.08 7.70 -1.66
C ASP A 36 -4.13 6.55 -1.33
N PHE A 37 -4.69 5.34 -1.20
CA PHE A 37 -3.93 4.14 -0.86
C PHE A 37 -2.81 3.83 -1.86
N ASN A 38 -3.07 4.02 -3.17
CA ASN A 38 -2.07 3.72 -4.21
C ASN A 38 -0.90 4.69 -4.11
N ALA A 39 -1.18 5.99 -3.97
CA ALA A 39 -0.15 7.01 -3.78
C ALA A 39 0.63 6.81 -2.48
N TRP A 40 -0.03 6.37 -1.41
CA TRP A 40 0.63 6.03 -0.15
C TRP A 40 1.56 4.81 -0.31
N VAL A 41 1.11 3.76 -1.01
CA VAL A 41 1.92 2.57 -1.31
C VAL A 41 3.14 2.92 -2.15
N GLU A 42 3.00 3.80 -3.15
CA GLU A 42 4.15 4.28 -3.94
C GLU A 42 5.20 4.97 -3.07
N ARG A 43 4.77 5.87 -2.17
CA ARG A 43 5.67 6.51 -1.19
C ARG A 43 6.32 5.50 -0.26
N PHE A 44 5.57 4.48 0.18
CA PHE A 44 6.08 3.40 1.01
C PHE A 44 7.19 2.62 0.31
N GLU A 45 6.98 2.25 -0.95
CA GLU A 45 7.97 1.52 -1.75
C GLU A 45 9.23 2.36 -1.98
N LEU A 46 9.08 3.65 -2.27
CA LEU A 46 10.22 4.58 -2.36
C LEU A 46 11.01 4.64 -1.06
N TYR A 47 10.33 4.73 0.08
CA TYR A 47 10.95 4.78 1.40
C TYR A 47 11.71 3.48 1.74
N VAL A 48 11.11 2.34 1.43
CA VAL A 48 11.72 1.00 1.58
C VAL A 48 12.97 0.86 0.72
N ASN A 49 12.90 1.31 -0.53
CA ASN A 49 14.02 1.23 -1.47
C ASN A 49 15.17 2.16 -1.04
N LEU A 50 14.87 3.40 -0.66
CA LEU A 50 15.85 4.38 -0.18
C LEU A 50 16.65 3.85 1.02
N ASN A 51 15.99 3.11 1.90
CA ASN A 51 16.57 2.59 3.14
C ASN A 51 17.07 1.13 3.03
N GLU A 52 17.05 0.54 1.84
CA GLU A 52 17.47 -0.85 1.57
C GLU A 52 16.84 -1.87 2.53
N ILE A 53 15.53 -1.71 2.78
CA ILE A 53 14.83 -2.49 3.80
C ILE A 53 14.54 -3.89 3.26
N ASN A 54 15.00 -4.92 3.98
CA ASN A 54 14.77 -6.31 3.57
C ASN A 54 13.28 -6.72 3.59
N LYS A 55 12.93 -7.80 2.88
CA LYS A 55 11.53 -8.29 2.76
C LYS A 55 10.81 -8.49 4.10
N HIS A 56 11.50 -9.01 5.11
CA HIS A 56 10.88 -9.24 6.42
C HIS A 56 10.54 -7.90 7.08
N LYS A 57 11.50 -6.97 7.16
CA LYS A 57 11.29 -5.64 7.74
C LYS A 57 10.26 -4.83 6.96
N LYS A 58 10.26 -4.94 5.63
CA LYS A 58 9.24 -4.32 4.74
C LYS A 58 7.84 -4.72 5.16
N LYS A 59 7.56 -6.01 5.35
CA LYS A 59 6.25 -6.49 5.82
C LYS A 59 5.86 -5.91 7.18
N LEU A 60 6.79 -5.95 8.14
CA LEU A 60 6.52 -5.42 9.49
C LEU A 60 6.21 -3.92 9.44
N MET A 61 7.02 -3.17 8.70
CA MET A 61 6.84 -1.74 8.52
C MET A 61 5.54 -1.37 7.83
N PHE A 62 5.14 -2.13 6.81
CA PHE A 62 3.84 -1.96 6.17
C PHE A 62 2.74 -2.07 7.23
N LEU A 63 2.71 -3.17 7.99
CA LEU A 63 1.69 -3.39 9.03
C LEU A 63 1.68 -2.30 10.11
N THR A 64 2.84 -1.79 10.53
CA THR A 64 2.90 -0.71 11.54
C THR A 64 2.49 0.64 10.99
N LEU A 65 2.81 0.94 9.72
CA LEU A 65 2.50 2.23 9.10
C LEU A 65 1.07 2.29 8.53
N LEU A 66 0.28 1.21 8.57
CA LEU A 66 -1.15 1.26 8.23
C LEU A 66 -1.99 2.05 9.24
N GLY A 67 -1.44 2.38 10.40
CA GLY A 67 -2.19 2.94 11.52
C GLY A 67 -3.21 1.96 12.09
N ASN A 68 -3.99 2.40 13.07
CA ASN A 68 -4.95 1.53 13.78
C ASN A 68 -6.06 1.01 12.85
N ASP A 69 -6.67 1.89 12.07
CA ASP A 69 -7.80 1.55 11.21
C ASP A 69 -7.37 0.60 10.08
N GLY A 70 -6.24 0.91 9.42
CA GLY A 70 -5.67 0.07 8.36
C GLY A 70 -5.24 -1.30 8.87
N TYR A 71 -4.58 -1.37 10.03
CA TYR A 71 -4.20 -2.63 10.63
C TYR A 71 -5.42 -3.47 11.05
N SER A 72 -6.44 -2.87 11.66
CA SER A 72 -7.67 -3.58 12.04
C SER A 72 -8.34 -4.19 10.82
N LEU A 73 -8.46 -3.42 9.73
CA LEU A 73 -9.02 -3.92 8.47
C LEU A 73 -8.23 -5.10 7.92
N VAL A 74 -6.90 -4.98 7.85
CA VAL A 74 -6.04 -6.09 7.37
C VAL A 74 -6.18 -7.32 8.26
N ARG A 75 -6.23 -7.16 9.58
CA ARG A 75 -6.45 -8.27 10.52
C ARG A 75 -7.77 -8.98 10.24
N ASP A 76 -8.84 -8.22 10.03
CA ASP A 76 -10.17 -8.77 9.79
C ASP A 76 -10.19 -9.51 8.43
N LEU A 77 -9.56 -8.95 7.39
CA LEU A 77 -9.39 -9.58 6.06
C LEU A 77 -8.54 -10.86 6.08
N CYS A 78 -7.58 -10.98 7.01
CA CYS A 78 -6.70 -12.15 7.09
C CYS A 78 -7.32 -13.36 7.82
N THR A 79 -8.46 -13.16 8.50
CA THR A 79 -9.11 -14.20 9.31
C THR A 79 -9.38 -15.47 8.49
N PRO A 80 -8.99 -16.68 8.97
CA PRO A 80 -8.53 -17.04 10.32
C PRO A 80 -7.00 -16.96 10.56
N LYS A 81 -6.21 -16.55 9.57
CA LYS A 81 -4.74 -16.43 9.67
C LYS A 81 -4.35 -15.10 10.30
N LYS A 82 -3.11 -14.97 10.79
CA LYS A 82 -2.59 -13.68 11.26
C LYS A 82 -1.98 -12.90 10.08
N PRO A 83 -2.05 -11.56 10.07
CA PRO A 83 -1.38 -10.76 9.05
C PRO A 83 0.12 -11.06 8.91
N LEU A 84 0.77 -11.42 10.03
CA LEU A 84 2.19 -11.80 10.03
C LEU A 84 2.49 -13.09 9.27
N ASP A 85 1.51 -13.96 9.04
CA ASP A 85 1.69 -15.23 8.36
C ASP A 85 1.62 -15.09 6.83
N LEU A 86 1.15 -13.94 6.33
CA LEU A 86 1.04 -13.64 4.91
C LEU A 86 2.29 -12.93 4.36
N SER A 87 2.43 -12.94 3.03
CA SER A 87 3.47 -12.16 2.36
C SER A 87 3.07 -10.68 2.28
N TYR A 88 4.06 -9.80 2.10
CA TYR A 88 3.78 -8.37 1.87
C TYR A 88 2.86 -8.16 0.66
N ASP A 89 3.09 -8.90 -0.43
CA ASP A 89 2.33 -8.73 -1.66
C ASP A 89 0.87 -9.17 -1.48
N ASP A 90 0.62 -10.26 -0.74
CA ASP A 90 -0.75 -10.70 -0.43
C ASP A 90 -1.50 -9.69 0.44
N LEU A 91 -0.82 -9.12 1.44
CA LEU A 91 -1.40 -8.09 2.32
C LEU A 91 -1.74 -6.82 1.54
N LYS A 92 -0.80 -6.34 0.71
CA LYS A 92 -0.98 -5.18 -0.16
C LYS A 92 -2.15 -5.40 -1.12
N GLN A 93 -2.20 -6.57 -1.76
CA GLN A 93 -3.26 -6.91 -2.71
C GLN A 93 -4.63 -6.99 -2.03
N SER A 94 -4.73 -7.70 -0.90
CA SER A 94 -5.98 -7.84 -0.15
C SER A 94 -6.54 -6.48 0.28
N LEU A 95 -5.67 -5.58 0.74
CA LEU A 95 -6.07 -4.24 1.13
C LEU A 95 -6.45 -3.38 -0.09
N SER A 96 -5.70 -3.50 -1.19
CA SER A 96 -6.02 -2.81 -2.46
C SER A 96 -7.39 -3.22 -3.01
N ASP A 97 -7.68 -4.52 -3.05
CA ASP A 97 -8.94 -5.06 -3.55
C ASP A 97 -10.13 -4.63 -2.68
N TYR A 98 -9.91 -4.43 -1.38
CA TYR A 98 -10.95 -3.93 -0.48
C TYR A 98 -11.20 -2.43 -0.66
N ILE A 99 -10.14 -1.62 -0.75
CA ILE A 99 -10.24 -0.16 -0.89
C ILE A 99 -10.74 0.22 -2.30
N ASN A 100 -10.30 -0.52 -3.32
CA ASN A 100 -10.66 -0.34 -4.71
C ASN A 100 -11.39 -1.59 -5.22
N PRO A 101 -12.63 -1.84 -4.75
CA PRO A 101 -13.37 -3.01 -5.18
C PRO A 101 -13.57 -2.95 -6.69
N LYS A 102 -13.31 -4.09 -7.36
CA LYS A 102 -13.58 -4.21 -8.79
C LYS A 102 -15.05 -3.83 -9.05
N PRO A 103 -15.31 -2.92 -10.01
CA PRO A 103 -16.67 -2.54 -10.34
C PRO A 103 -17.51 -3.76 -10.69
N ASN A 104 -18.69 -3.88 -10.09
CA ASN A 104 -19.60 -4.98 -10.39
C ASN A 104 -20.20 -4.77 -11.78
N LEU A 105 -19.88 -5.65 -12.73
CA LEU A 105 -20.31 -5.56 -14.12
C LEU A 105 -21.83 -5.38 -14.29
N ILE A 106 -22.64 -6.09 -13.51
CA ILE A 106 -24.11 -5.99 -13.59
C ILE A 106 -24.55 -4.59 -13.17
N THR A 107 -23.96 -4.07 -12.10
CA THR A 107 -24.26 -2.72 -11.58
C THR A 107 -23.82 -1.63 -12.56
N GLU A 108 -22.62 -1.73 -13.12
CA GLU A 108 -22.12 -0.75 -14.08
C GLU A 108 -22.92 -0.78 -15.39
N ARG A 109 -23.27 -1.97 -15.89
CA ARG A 109 -24.18 -2.12 -17.05
C ARG A 109 -25.56 -1.53 -16.78
N TYR A 110 -26.09 -1.69 -15.57
CA TYR A 110 -27.36 -1.09 -15.18
C TYR A 110 -27.26 0.43 -15.18
N LYS A 111 -26.25 1.01 -14.53
CA LYS A 111 -25.99 2.46 -14.53
C LYS A 111 -25.82 3.02 -15.94
N PHE A 112 -25.10 2.32 -16.81
CA PHE A 112 -24.91 2.70 -18.20
C PHE A 112 -26.24 2.75 -18.95
N LYS A 113 -27.08 1.71 -18.80
CA LYS A 113 -28.41 1.64 -19.44
C LYS A 113 -29.38 2.70 -18.90
N GLU A 114 -29.28 3.05 -17.62
CA GLU A 114 -30.13 4.08 -17.01
C GLU A 114 -29.67 5.51 -17.30
N ARG A 115 -28.46 5.71 -17.82
CA ARG A 115 -27.90 7.04 -18.05
C ARG A 115 -28.70 7.78 -19.14
N LYS A 116 -29.44 8.80 -18.73
CA LYS A 116 -30.16 9.74 -19.60
C LYS A 116 -29.48 11.09 -19.62
N GLN A 117 -29.43 11.75 -20.77
CA GLN A 117 -28.86 13.10 -20.91
C GLN A 117 -29.60 14.08 -20.00
N ALA A 118 -28.88 14.88 -19.22
CA ALA A 118 -29.48 15.92 -18.38
C ALA A 118 -29.93 17.12 -19.22
N ALA A 119 -30.91 17.89 -18.74
CA ALA A 119 -31.49 19.01 -19.50
C ALA A 119 -30.47 20.13 -19.82
N ASP A 120 -29.46 20.28 -18.96
CA ASP A 120 -28.36 21.24 -19.04
C ASP A 120 -27.07 20.66 -19.63
N GLU A 121 -27.07 19.38 -20.01
CA GLU A 121 -25.89 18.69 -20.52
C GLU A 121 -25.85 18.72 -22.05
N THR A 122 -24.70 19.10 -22.61
CA THR A 122 -24.49 19.05 -24.06
C THR A 122 -24.31 17.61 -24.56
N ILE A 123 -24.60 17.38 -25.84
CA ILE A 123 -24.41 16.05 -26.47
C ILE A 123 -22.95 15.56 -26.32
N ILE A 124 -21.98 16.47 -26.42
CA ILE A 124 -20.56 16.14 -26.29
C ILE A 124 -20.23 15.67 -24.87
N GLN A 125 -20.72 16.37 -23.84
CA GLN A 125 -20.56 15.98 -22.44
C GLN A 125 -21.22 14.63 -22.18
N PHE A 126 -22.44 14.43 -22.68
CA PHE A 126 -23.16 13.17 -22.56
C PHE A 126 -22.39 12.00 -23.21
N SER A 127 -21.89 12.19 -24.43
CA SER A 127 -21.12 11.16 -25.14
C SER A 127 -19.79 10.84 -24.44
N THR A 128 -19.12 11.84 -23.86
CA THR A 128 -17.89 11.68 -23.08
C THR A 128 -18.16 10.91 -21.79
N ALA A 129 -19.26 11.23 -21.10
CA ALA A 129 -19.68 10.52 -19.90
C ALA A 129 -20.01 9.05 -20.20
N LEU A 130 -20.76 8.76 -21.27
CA LEU A 130 -21.05 7.39 -21.69
C LEU A 130 -19.78 6.59 -22.01
N LYS A 131 -18.81 7.20 -22.73
CA LYS A 131 -17.51 6.57 -23.00
C LYS A 131 -16.79 6.20 -21.70
N LYS A 132 -16.74 7.11 -20.72
CA LYS A 132 -16.13 6.84 -19.42
C LYS A 132 -16.84 5.71 -18.67
N MET A 133 -18.17 5.67 -18.68
CA MET A 133 -18.94 4.61 -18.03
C MET A 133 -18.76 3.24 -18.72
N SER A 134 -18.52 3.23 -20.03
CA SER A 134 -18.34 1.98 -20.80
C SER A 134 -17.07 1.21 -20.43
N GLU A 135 -16.07 1.87 -19.85
CA GLU A 135 -14.80 1.28 -19.40
C GLU A 135 -15.01 0.13 -18.42
N PHE A 136 -16.00 0.26 -17.53
CA PHE A 136 -16.29 -0.72 -16.47
C PHE A 136 -17.44 -1.68 -16.81
N CYS A 137 -17.97 -1.60 -18.03
CA CYS A 137 -19.11 -2.40 -18.45
C CYS A 137 -18.74 -3.61 -19.33
N GLU A 138 -17.46 -3.74 -19.72
CA GLU A 138 -16.91 -4.76 -20.62
C GLU A 138 -17.69 -4.90 -21.95
N PHE A 139 -18.34 -3.84 -22.44
CA PHE A 139 -19.10 -3.90 -23.70
C PHE A 139 -18.22 -4.01 -24.95
N CYS A 140 -16.90 -3.85 -24.83
CA CYS A 140 -15.96 -3.87 -25.97
C CYS A 140 -15.59 -5.27 -26.51
N TYR A 141 -16.16 -6.37 -25.99
CA TYR A 141 -15.78 -7.75 -26.39
C TYR A 141 -16.91 -8.57 -27.06
N GLN A 142 -17.90 -7.94 -27.72
CA GLN A 142 -19.00 -8.69 -28.38
C GLN A 142 -19.20 -8.37 -29.86
N PHE A 143 -18.13 -8.06 -30.59
CA PHE A 143 -18.16 -8.08 -32.05
C PHE A 143 -17.03 -8.96 -32.59
N GLU A 144 -17.23 -10.27 -32.51
CA GLU A 144 -16.59 -11.28 -33.37
C GLU A 144 -17.68 -12.08 -34.08
#